data_AF-A0A940WL53-F1
#
_entry.id   AF-A0A940WL53-F1
#
_cell.length_a   1.000
_cell.length_b   1.000
_cell.length_c   1.000
_cell.angle_alpha   90.00
_cell.angle_beta   90.00
_cell.angle_gamma   90.00
#
_symmetry.space_group_name_H-M   'P 1'
#
loop_
_entity.id
_entity.type
_entity.pdbx_description
1 polymer ?
#
loop_
_entity_poly.entity_id
_entity_poly.type
_entity_poly.pdbx_seq_one_letter_code
_entity_poly.pdbx_strand_id
1 'polypeptide(L)'
;MLRLHDIRTRQVEPIVPAGSRIFRMYICGPAPHRYALLGDLRTHLFADLVRRVAERRRLRVVACQGIDDIGGPDGEPSPEAARAHEDAFFADALALNIHRPEHTPRAGETVGPVIELIARLIERGHAYAAPGGGVYFDAASFPSYGELSGVARGDAGGDAAGRRSDLALWAPRDGEPAWDSPWGRGAPRREVTCSAMALHSLGDRVDLRVGGPGPHHREAERALSAAATGHEVVRHWAEGERLLTDLPLTDIVAGGLDPLAVRLALLERHYRAPARLTWDALRAADATLRRWRRRVAEWAESPSRPIDAGYAGRIDDAFDDDLDVPLASRLLGELERDDSVAAGSRFETFLHVDHVLGLDLSAEIGRAPVGPVEPAEPLERRFPL
;
A
#
# COMPACT_ATOMS: atom_id res chain seq x y z
N MET A 1 19.03 9.91 -2.99
CA MET A 1 18.06 10.36 -1.96
C MET A 1 16.71 9.90 -2.44
N LEU A 2 15.92 9.22 -1.61
CA LEU A 2 14.61 8.70 -2.04
C LEU A 2 13.67 9.85 -2.40
N ARG A 3 13.17 9.82 -3.63
CA ARG A 3 12.21 10.76 -4.19
C ARG A 3 10.98 10.00 -4.66
N LEU A 4 9.82 10.60 -4.48
CA LEU A 4 8.55 10.09 -5.01
C LEU A 4 7.74 11.23 -5.58
N HIS A 5 6.86 10.92 -6.51
CA HIS A 5 5.83 11.81 -6.96
C HIS A 5 4.83 12.11 -5.84
N ASP A 6 4.85 13.34 -5.34
CA ASP A 6 3.86 13.84 -4.39
C ASP A 6 2.62 14.32 -5.14
N ILE A 7 1.46 13.75 -4.83
CA ILE A 7 0.19 14.14 -5.49
C ILE A 7 -0.21 15.59 -5.20
N ARG A 8 0.25 16.17 -4.08
CA ARG A 8 -0.05 17.55 -3.67
C ARG A 8 0.71 18.56 -4.52
N THR A 9 2.00 18.31 -4.77
CA THR A 9 2.85 19.20 -5.58
C THR A 9 2.86 18.81 -7.06
N ARG A 10 2.41 17.60 -7.39
CA ARG A 10 2.45 16.97 -8.72
C ARG A 10 3.87 16.89 -9.28
N GLN A 11 4.85 16.74 -8.40
CA GLN A 11 6.27 16.69 -8.73
C GLN A 11 6.97 15.56 -7.99
N VAL A 12 8.06 15.06 -8.57
CA VAL A 12 8.94 14.08 -7.94
C VAL A 12 9.89 14.80 -7.01
N GLU A 13 9.65 14.66 -5.71
CA GLU A 13 10.35 15.39 -4.66
C GLU A 13 10.94 14.47 -3.59
N PRO A 14 11.96 14.93 -2.85
CA PRO A 14 12.55 14.14 -1.77
C PRO A 14 11.56 13.97 -0.61
N ILE A 15 11.23 12.72 -0.26
CA ILE A 15 10.22 12.43 0.76
C ILE A 15 10.79 12.24 2.18
N VAL A 16 12.11 12.06 2.28
CA VAL A 16 12.79 11.84 3.56
C VAL A 16 13.33 13.17 4.08
N PRO A 17 12.90 13.63 5.27
CA PRO A 17 13.46 14.84 5.87
C PRO A 17 14.97 14.69 6.14
N ALA A 18 15.74 15.72 5.80
CA ALA A 18 17.19 15.75 6.06
C ALA A 18 17.49 15.53 7.56
N GLY A 19 18.37 14.59 7.87
CA GLY A 19 18.78 14.26 9.24
C GLY A 19 17.78 13.39 10.03
N SER A 20 16.62 13.05 9.46
CA SER A 20 15.72 12.11 10.12
C SER A 20 16.30 10.70 10.12
N ARG A 21 16.09 9.98 11.24
CA ARG A 21 16.38 8.55 11.37
C ARG A 21 15.13 7.68 11.38
N ILE A 22 13.96 8.29 11.46
CA ILE A 22 12.66 7.62 11.54
C ILE A 22 11.80 8.11 10.38
N PHE A 23 11.15 7.17 9.69
CA PHE A 23 10.25 7.46 8.59
C PHE A 23 8.87 6.87 8.90
N ARG A 24 7.88 7.73 9.18
CA ARG A 24 6.52 7.34 9.57
C ARG A 24 5.65 7.26 8.33
N MET A 25 5.07 6.09 8.10
CA MET A 25 4.25 5.83 6.93
C MET A 25 2.86 5.36 7.34
N TYR A 26 1.82 6.03 6.85
CA TYR A 26 0.44 5.56 6.99
C TYR A 26 -0.03 4.94 5.68
N ILE A 27 -0.59 3.73 5.76
CA ILE A 27 -1.07 2.94 4.62
C ILE A 27 -2.57 2.75 4.81
N CYS A 28 -3.38 3.15 3.83
CA CYS A 28 -4.80 2.81 3.84
C CYS A 28 -4.92 1.28 3.73
N GLY A 29 -5.54 0.64 4.72
CA GLY A 29 -5.62 -0.82 4.76
C GLY A 29 -6.86 -1.40 4.10
N PRO A 30 -6.97 -2.74 4.10
CA PRO A 30 -8.06 -3.44 3.47
C PRO A 30 -9.37 -3.23 4.24
N ALA A 31 -10.47 -3.33 3.49
CA ALA A 31 -11.80 -3.50 4.05
C ALA A 31 -12.14 -5.01 3.97
N PRO A 32 -12.09 -5.78 5.08
CA PRO A 32 -12.21 -7.23 5.10
C PRO A 32 -13.65 -7.73 4.88
N HIS A 33 -14.38 -7.13 3.95
CA HIS A 33 -15.71 -7.57 3.50
C HIS A 33 -15.62 -8.71 2.49
N ARG A 34 -14.47 -8.86 1.84
CA ARG A 34 -14.17 -9.92 0.88
C ARG A 34 -12.70 -10.31 0.97
N TYR A 35 -12.36 -11.46 0.39
CA TYR A 35 -10.98 -11.82 0.10
C TYR A 35 -10.29 -10.77 -0.78
N ALA A 36 -9.00 -10.58 -0.55
CA ALA A 36 -8.18 -9.62 -1.27
C ALA A 36 -8.01 -10.04 -2.73
N LEU A 37 -8.01 -9.05 -3.62
CA LEU A 37 -7.62 -9.23 -5.01
C LEU A 37 -6.23 -8.65 -5.23
N LEU A 38 -5.58 -9.01 -6.33
CA LEU A 38 -4.26 -8.46 -6.68
C LEU A 38 -4.23 -6.93 -6.73
N GLY A 39 -5.35 -6.29 -7.08
CA GLY A 39 -5.46 -4.83 -7.07
C GLY A 39 -5.29 -4.23 -5.68
N ASP A 40 -5.81 -4.89 -4.64
CA ASP A 40 -5.64 -4.47 -3.25
C ASP A 40 -4.16 -4.65 -2.85
N LEU A 41 -3.60 -5.83 -3.12
CA LEU A 41 -2.22 -6.19 -2.80
C LEU A 41 -1.19 -5.30 -3.50
N ARG A 42 -1.47 -4.80 -4.72
CA ARG A 42 -0.57 -3.90 -5.46
C ARG A 42 -0.26 -2.62 -4.69
N THR A 43 -1.23 -2.05 -3.98
CA THR A 43 -1.02 -0.84 -3.16
C THR A 43 -0.10 -1.13 -1.98
N HIS A 44 -0.28 -2.29 -1.34
CA HIS A 44 0.58 -2.73 -0.23
C HIS A 44 1.99 -3.10 -0.69
N LEU A 45 2.12 -3.67 -1.90
CA LEU A 45 3.41 -3.89 -2.55
C LEU A 45 4.14 -2.57 -2.80
N PHE A 46 3.44 -1.54 -3.27
CA PHE A 46 4.02 -0.21 -3.42
C PHE A 46 4.52 0.35 -2.07
N ALA A 47 3.72 0.26 -1.01
CA ALA A 47 4.16 0.67 0.33
C ALA A 47 5.39 -0.11 0.82
N ASP A 48 5.45 -1.43 0.56
CA ASP A 48 6.59 -2.28 0.90
C ASP A 48 7.87 -1.88 0.15
N LEU A 49 7.77 -1.51 -1.14
CA LEU A 49 8.92 -0.99 -1.89
C LEU A 49 9.46 0.31 -1.28
N VAL A 50 8.56 1.26 -0.96
CA VAL A 50 8.96 2.50 -0.30
C VAL A 50 9.70 2.19 1.01
N ARG A 51 9.14 1.28 1.82
CA ARG A 51 9.76 0.83 3.08
C ARG A 51 11.15 0.26 2.84
N ARG A 52 11.30 -0.69 1.92
CA ARG A 52 12.58 -1.36 1.63
C ARG A 52 13.65 -0.38 1.16
N VAL A 53 13.29 0.57 0.27
CA VAL A 53 14.24 1.60 -0.18
C VAL A 53 14.61 2.57 0.95
N ALA A 54 13.65 2.94 1.81
CA ALA A 54 13.91 3.77 2.98
C ALA A 54 14.84 3.06 4.00
N GLU A 55 14.59 1.78 4.30
CA GLU A 55 15.41 0.97 5.22
C GLU A 55 16.82 0.74 4.67
N ARG A 56 16.97 0.56 3.36
CA ARG A 56 18.29 0.52 2.68
C ARG A 56 19.08 1.81 2.91
N ARG A 57 18.39 2.96 2.99
CA ARG A 57 18.98 4.27 3.35
C ARG A 57 19.19 4.43 4.86
N ARG A 58 19.10 3.34 5.64
CA ARG A 58 19.31 3.27 7.09
C ARG A 58 18.28 4.07 7.90
N LEU A 59 17.09 4.26 7.35
CA LEU A 59 15.95 4.81 8.08
C LEU A 59 15.24 3.68 8.83
N ARG A 60 14.82 3.96 10.06
CA ARG A 60 13.85 3.10 10.75
C ARG A 60 12.46 3.47 10.27
N VAL A 61 11.83 2.60 9.49
CA VAL A 61 10.44 2.80 9.07
C VAL A 61 9.50 2.40 10.20
N VAL A 62 8.46 3.20 10.43
CA VAL A 62 7.33 2.87 11.32
C VAL A 62 6.08 3.01 10.48
N ALA A 63 5.53 1.87 10.06
CA ALA A 63 4.35 1.78 9.23
C ALA A 63 3.10 1.48 10.08
N CYS A 64 2.02 2.18 9.78
CA CYS A 64 0.69 1.91 10.32
C CYS A 64 -0.27 1.60 9.18
N GLN A 65 -1.01 0.51 9.27
CA GLN A 65 -2.04 0.11 8.30
C GLN A 65 -3.37 -0.11 9.01
N GLY A 66 -4.32 0.82 8.84
CA GLY A 66 -5.63 0.72 9.48
C GLY A 66 -6.54 -0.30 8.80
N ILE A 67 -7.24 -1.13 9.56
CA ILE A 67 -8.19 -2.14 9.07
C ILE A 67 -9.61 -1.63 9.28
N ASP A 68 -10.41 -1.57 8.21
CA ASP A 68 -11.77 -1.04 8.25
C ASP A 68 -12.81 -2.15 8.47
N ASP A 69 -12.97 -2.60 9.71
CA ASP A 69 -13.83 -3.72 10.11
C ASP A 69 -15.25 -3.32 10.54
N ILE A 70 -15.61 -2.03 10.45
CA ILE A 70 -16.95 -1.51 10.79
C ILE A 70 -17.93 -1.58 9.61
N GLY A 71 -17.36 -1.55 8.40
CA GLY A 71 -18.00 -1.71 7.10
C GLY A 71 -19.00 -0.68 6.62
N GLY A 72 -19.51 -0.95 5.41
CA GLY A 72 -20.31 -0.05 4.59
C GLY A 72 -21.82 -0.29 4.69
N PRO A 73 -22.64 0.61 4.12
CA PRO A 73 -24.11 0.49 4.17
C PRO A 73 -24.69 -0.76 3.49
N ASP A 74 -23.91 -1.48 2.67
CA ASP A 74 -24.35 -2.59 1.82
C ASP A 74 -24.29 -3.99 2.48
N GLY A 75 -24.05 -4.05 3.80
CA GLY A 75 -24.11 -5.28 4.58
C GLY A 75 -22.76 -5.74 5.09
N GLU A 76 -22.73 -6.13 6.36
CA GLU A 76 -21.51 -6.46 7.09
C GLU A 76 -21.19 -7.95 7.01
N PRO A 77 -19.92 -8.35 6.78
CA PRO A 77 -19.49 -9.71 7.10
C PRO A 77 -19.67 -9.96 8.61
N SER A 78 -19.92 -11.21 9.00
CA SER A 78 -19.85 -11.56 10.43
C SER A 78 -18.45 -11.24 10.98
N PRO A 79 -18.28 -10.95 12.28
CA PRO A 79 -16.95 -10.75 12.87
C PRO A 79 -15.97 -11.91 12.60
N GLU A 80 -16.49 -13.13 12.49
CA GLU A 80 -15.72 -14.31 12.09
C GLU A 80 -15.26 -14.24 10.64
N ALA A 81 -16.14 -13.85 9.71
CA ALA A 81 -15.79 -13.68 8.30
C ALA A 81 -14.80 -12.52 8.10
N ALA A 82 -14.97 -11.41 8.81
CA ALA A 82 -14.03 -10.29 8.77
C ALA A 82 -12.62 -10.73 9.22
N ARG A 83 -12.52 -11.51 10.30
CA ARG A 83 -11.24 -12.09 10.75
C ARG A 83 -10.65 -13.05 9.73
N ALA A 84 -11.46 -13.93 9.14
CA ALA A 84 -10.98 -14.85 8.11
C ALA A 84 -10.46 -14.12 6.87
N HIS A 85 -11.14 -13.06 6.42
CA HIS A 85 -10.67 -12.23 5.30
C HIS A 85 -9.39 -11.45 5.65
N GLU A 86 -9.28 -10.94 6.88
CA GLU A 86 -8.07 -10.27 7.37
C GLU A 86 -6.87 -11.23 7.42
N ASP A 87 -7.06 -12.42 7.99
CA ASP A 87 -6.02 -13.46 8.05
C ASP A 87 -5.59 -13.89 6.65
N ALA A 88 -6.54 -14.07 5.73
CA ALA A 88 -6.26 -14.37 4.33
C ALA A 88 -5.49 -13.23 3.64
N PHE A 89 -5.86 -11.97 3.87
CA PHE A 89 -5.13 -10.82 3.35
C PHE A 89 -3.67 -10.80 3.81
N PHE A 90 -3.41 -11.06 5.10
CA PHE A 90 -2.03 -11.08 5.61
C PHE A 90 -1.25 -12.31 5.12
N ALA A 91 -1.92 -13.46 4.91
CA ALA A 91 -1.32 -14.63 4.29
C ALA A 91 -0.90 -14.34 2.84
N ASP A 92 -1.78 -13.70 2.06
CA ASP A 92 -1.49 -13.31 0.67
C ASP A 92 -0.36 -12.27 0.61
N ALA A 93 -0.38 -11.28 1.50
CA ALA A 93 0.69 -10.29 1.61
C ALA A 93 2.04 -10.94 1.95
N LEU A 94 2.05 -11.88 2.89
CA LEU A 94 3.25 -12.65 3.25
C LEU A 94 3.75 -13.51 2.08
N ALA A 95 2.85 -14.15 1.32
CA ALA A 95 3.20 -14.91 0.14
C ALA A 95 3.86 -14.04 -0.94
N LEU A 96 3.46 -12.76 -1.06
CA LEU A 96 4.12 -11.75 -1.89
C LEU A 96 5.33 -11.09 -1.22
N ASN A 97 5.84 -11.62 -0.10
CA ASN A 97 6.96 -11.07 0.66
C ASN A 97 6.78 -9.58 1.01
N ILE A 98 5.56 -9.17 1.35
CA ILE A 98 5.23 -7.83 1.84
C ILE A 98 5.43 -7.82 3.36
N HIS A 99 6.22 -6.86 3.86
CA HIS A 99 6.43 -6.74 5.30
C HIS A 99 5.17 -6.35 6.04
N ARG A 100 4.94 -6.99 7.19
CA ARG A 100 3.85 -6.61 8.10
C ARG A 100 4.13 -5.22 8.71
N PRO A 101 3.14 -4.31 8.72
CA PRO A 101 3.26 -3.02 9.41
C PRO A 101 3.46 -3.17 10.92
N GLU A 102 4.16 -2.22 11.54
CA GLU A 102 4.37 -2.19 13.01
C GLU A 102 3.06 -1.98 13.78
N HIS A 103 2.11 -1.26 13.18
CA HIS A 103 0.79 -1.01 13.75
C HIS A 103 -0.31 -1.39 12.77
N THR A 104 -1.29 -2.17 13.23
CA THR A 104 -2.48 -2.54 12.44
C THR A 104 -3.76 -2.30 13.26
N PRO A 105 -4.08 -1.02 13.57
CA PRO A 105 -5.28 -0.70 14.35
C PRO A 105 -6.55 -1.07 13.58
N ARG A 106 -7.57 -1.52 14.30
CA ARG A 106 -8.89 -1.81 13.74
C ARG A 106 -9.84 -0.65 13.98
N ALA A 107 -10.70 -0.39 13.02
CA ALA A 107 -11.69 0.67 13.09
C ALA A 107 -12.60 0.49 14.33
N GLY A 108 -13.12 -0.71 14.56
CA GLY A 108 -14.00 -1.05 15.69
C GLY A 108 -13.32 -0.90 17.07
N GLU A 109 -12.00 -1.03 17.12
CA GLU A 109 -11.20 -0.84 18.35
C GLU A 109 -10.81 0.64 18.57
N THR A 110 -10.89 1.47 17.52
CA THR A 110 -10.45 2.87 17.52
C THR A 110 -11.61 3.86 17.69
N VAL A 111 -12.81 3.39 18.06
CA VAL A 111 -14.01 4.24 18.20
C VAL A 111 -13.85 5.32 19.28
N GLY A 112 -13.17 5.00 20.41
CA GLY A 112 -12.85 5.99 21.43
C GLY A 112 -12.04 7.18 20.87
N PRO A 113 -10.87 6.93 20.26
CA PRO A 113 -10.11 7.96 19.55
C PRO A 113 -10.89 8.69 18.45
N VAL A 114 -11.82 8.03 17.75
CA VAL A 114 -12.71 8.68 16.78
C VAL A 114 -13.64 9.70 17.46
N ILE A 115 -14.28 9.33 18.58
CA ILE A 115 -15.14 10.23 19.34
C ILE A 115 -14.34 11.45 19.83
N GLU A 116 -13.12 11.23 20.32
CA GLU A 116 -12.22 12.33 20.72
C GLU A 116 -11.87 13.25 19.55
N LEU A 117 -11.58 12.69 18.37
CA LEU A 117 -11.29 13.45 17.17
C LEU A 117 -12.50 14.31 16.75
N ILE A 118 -13.70 13.73 16.75
CA ILE A 118 -14.93 14.45 16.42
C ILE A 118 -15.19 15.57 17.44
N ALA A 119 -15.03 15.31 18.74
CA ALA A 119 -15.19 16.33 19.78
C ALA A 119 -14.26 17.52 19.55
N ARG A 120 -12.97 17.28 19.25
CA ARG A 120 -12.00 18.33 18.92
C ARG A 120 -12.39 19.12 17.67
N LEU A 121 -12.93 18.47 16.64
CA LEU A 121 -13.39 19.14 15.43
C LEU A 121 -14.59 20.06 15.72
N ILE A 122 -15.51 19.64 16.57
CA ILE A 122 -16.65 20.47 17.00
C ILE A 122 -16.17 21.67 17.83
N GLU A 123 -15.30 21.44 18.81
CA GLU A 123 -14.73 22.52 19.66
C GLU A 123 -14.01 23.60 18.84
N ARG A 124 -13.38 23.21 17.72
CA ARG A 124 -12.69 24.11 16.81
C ARG A 124 -13.58 24.73 15.73
N GLY A 125 -14.88 24.39 15.71
CA GLY A 125 -15.83 24.94 14.75
C GLY A 125 -15.73 24.36 13.34
N HIS A 126 -15.16 23.16 13.20
CA HIS A 126 -15.03 22.45 11.92
C HIS A 126 -16.04 21.32 11.72
N ALA A 127 -16.77 20.94 12.77
CA ALA A 127 -17.83 19.95 12.71
C ALA A 127 -19.05 20.40 13.51
N TYR A 128 -20.22 19.86 13.17
CA TYR A 128 -21.47 20.14 13.86
C TYR A 128 -22.33 18.88 13.98
N ALA A 129 -23.06 18.78 15.08
CA ALA A 129 -24.07 17.75 15.29
C ALA A 129 -25.40 18.20 14.66
N ALA A 130 -26.01 17.33 13.86
CA ALA A 130 -27.31 17.56 13.26
C ALA A 130 -28.45 17.04 14.16
N PRO A 131 -29.65 17.66 14.08
CA PRO A 131 -30.85 17.10 14.70
C PRO A 131 -31.09 15.68 14.16
N GLY A 132 -31.06 14.67 15.03
CA GLY A 132 -31.16 13.25 14.65
C GLY A 132 -29.92 12.40 14.96
N GLY A 133 -28.85 13.00 15.51
CA GLY A 133 -27.70 12.28 16.07
C GLY A 133 -26.53 12.04 15.11
N GLY A 134 -26.62 12.52 13.87
CA GLY A 134 -25.50 12.51 12.93
C GLY A 134 -24.53 13.66 13.18
N VAL A 135 -23.24 13.45 12.96
CA VAL A 135 -22.21 14.49 13.02
C VAL A 135 -21.57 14.66 11.65
N TYR A 136 -21.43 15.91 11.21
CA TYR A 136 -20.94 16.27 9.90
C TYR A 136 -19.76 17.24 10.02
N PHE A 137 -18.81 17.12 9.09
CA PHE A 137 -17.71 18.05 8.92
C PHE A 137 -18.11 19.14 7.93
N ASP A 138 -17.99 20.40 8.35
CA ASP A 138 -18.24 21.56 7.51
C ASP A 138 -17.03 21.79 6.60
N ALA A 139 -17.12 21.39 5.33
CA ALA A 139 -16.03 21.55 4.38
C ALA A 139 -15.72 23.03 4.06
N ALA A 140 -16.67 23.95 4.29
CA ALA A 140 -16.46 25.38 4.10
C ALA A 140 -15.59 25.97 5.23
N SER A 141 -15.58 25.35 6.41
CA SER A 141 -14.74 25.75 7.54
C SER A 141 -13.23 25.55 7.31
N PHE A 142 -12.83 24.76 6.29
CA PHE A 142 -11.43 24.48 5.98
C PHE A 142 -11.01 25.17 4.66
N PRO A 143 -10.27 26.29 4.71
CA PRO A 143 -9.93 27.11 3.55
C PRO A 143 -9.13 26.43 2.43
N SER A 144 -8.42 25.34 2.72
CA SER A 144 -7.63 24.56 1.77
C SER A 144 -8.32 23.28 1.28
N TYR A 145 -9.59 23.05 1.64
CA TYR A 145 -10.34 21.88 1.19
C TYR A 145 -10.48 21.85 -0.34
N GLY A 146 -10.04 20.75 -0.95
CA GLY A 146 -10.08 20.49 -2.39
C GLY A 146 -8.72 20.59 -3.09
N GLU A 147 -7.68 21.10 -2.40
CA GLU A 147 -6.35 21.26 -2.99
C GLU A 147 -5.67 19.91 -3.34
N LEU A 148 -5.96 18.83 -2.61
CA LEU A 148 -5.34 17.51 -2.83
C LEU A 148 -6.13 16.67 -3.85
N SER A 149 -7.45 16.81 -3.87
CA SER A 149 -8.33 16.13 -4.82
C SER A 149 -8.41 16.83 -6.18
N GLY A 150 -8.20 18.15 -6.22
CA GLY A 150 -8.50 18.97 -7.39
C GLY A 150 -10.00 19.14 -7.66
N VAL A 151 -10.85 18.65 -6.74
CA VAL A 151 -12.30 18.73 -6.80
C VAL A 151 -12.76 19.95 -6.01
N ALA A 152 -13.62 20.77 -6.60
CA ALA A 152 -14.14 21.97 -5.96
C ALA A 152 -15.02 21.61 -4.74
N ARG A 153 -15.08 22.51 -3.76
CA ARG A 153 -15.87 22.39 -2.51
C ARG A 153 -17.32 21.91 -2.67
N GLY A 154 -17.94 22.16 -3.83
CA GLY A 154 -19.34 21.81 -4.12
C GLY A 154 -19.59 20.37 -4.54
N ASP A 155 -18.54 19.59 -4.83
CA ASP A 155 -18.64 18.20 -5.34
C ASP A 155 -18.26 17.15 -4.28
N ALA A 156 -18.13 17.53 -3.02
CA ALA A 156 -17.89 16.60 -1.92
C ALA A 156 -19.18 15.81 -1.59
N GLY A 157 -19.39 14.69 -2.30
CA GLY A 157 -20.50 13.77 -2.04
C GLY A 157 -21.82 14.26 -2.63
N GLY A 158 -22.06 13.92 -3.90
CA GLY A 158 -23.34 14.20 -4.55
C GLY A 158 -24.46 13.34 -3.99
N ASP A 159 -25.31 13.94 -3.16
CA ASP A 159 -26.73 13.60 -3.06
C ASP A 159 -27.53 14.76 -3.67
N ALA A 160 -28.48 14.43 -4.55
CA ALA A 160 -29.21 15.35 -5.43
C ALA A 160 -30.24 16.26 -4.70
N ALA A 161 -29.89 16.84 -3.55
CA ALA A 161 -30.82 17.53 -2.66
C ALA A 161 -30.40 18.95 -2.23
N GLY A 162 -29.39 19.57 -2.86
CA GLY A 162 -29.11 21.01 -2.69
C GLY A 162 -28.81 21.47 -1.25
N ARG A 163 -28.42 20.55 -0.36
CA ARG A 163 -27.88 20.85 0.97
C ARG A 163 -26.37 20.65 0.94
N ARG A 164 -25.67 21.49 1.73
CA ARG A 164 -24.21 21.56 1.86
C ARG A 164 -23.56 20.18 1.80
N SER A 165 -22.54 20.07 0.96
CA SER A 165 -21.70 18.91 0.68
C SER A 165 -20.79 18.56 1.88
N ASP A 166 -21.40 18.38 3.04
CA ASP A 166 -20.73 18.18 4.33
C ASP A 166 -20.51 16.68 4.58
N LEU A 167 -19.26 16.32 4.91
CA LEU A 167 -18.84 14.93 5.07
C LEU A 167 -19.40 14.36 6.38
N ALA A 168 -20.16 13.28 6.32
CA ALA A 168 -20.61 12.57 7.52
C ALA A 168 -19.42 11.96 8.27
N LEU A 169 -19.29 12.26 9.56
CA LEU A 169 -18.30 11.67 10.47
C LEU A 169 -18.90 10.57 11.32
N TRP A 170 -20.13 10.79 11.78
CA TRP A 170 -20.90 9.86 12.61
C TRP A 170 -22.31 9.73 12.06
N ALA A 171 -22.77 8.50 11.88
CA ALA A 171 -24.12 8.20 11.42
C ALA A 171 -24.89 7.41 12.49
N PRO A 172 -26.12 7.84 12.85
CA PRO A 172 -27.02 7.03 13.68
C PRO A 172 -27.25 5.66 13.04
N ARG A 173 -27.22 4.62 13.85
CA ARG A 173 -27.39 3.24 13.39
C ARG A 173 -28.08 2.43 14.48
N ASP A 174 -29.20 1.81 14.11
CA ASP A 174 -30.00 0.98 15.02
C ASP A 174 -29.49 -0.47 15.11
N GLY A 175 -28.80 -0.95 14.07
CA GLY A 175 -28.23 -2.31 14.00
C GLY A 175 -26.74 -2.37 14.31
N GLU A 176 -26.25 -3.54 14.70
CA GLU A 176 -24.82 -3.77 14.95
C GLU A 176 -23.98 -3.72 13.64
N PRO A 177 -22.70 -3.32 13.73
CA PRO A 177 -22.03 -2.80 14.92
C PRO A 177 -22.42 -1.32 15.17
N ALA A 178 -22.74 -0.98 16.42
CA ALA A 178 -23.05 0.38 16.85
C ALA A 178 -22.50 0.68 18.25
N TRP A 179 -22.05 1.91 18.46
CA TRP A 179 -21.44 2.38 19.70
C TRP A 179 -22.19 3.58 20.26
N ASP A 180 -22.12 3.75 21.57
CA ASP A 180 -22.69 4.92 22.23
C ASP A 180 -21.71 6.10 22.13
N SER A 181 -22.23 7.29 21.84
CA SER A 181 -21.46 8.53 21.72
C SER A 181 -22.22 9.70 22.35
N PRO A 182 -21.55 10.85 22.59
CA PRO A 182 -22.22 12.07 23.06
C PRO A 182 -23.36 12.56 22.16
N TRP A 183 -23.40 12.11 20.90
CA TRP A 183 -24.41 12.51 19.90
C TRP A 183 -25.48 11.44 19.67
N GLY A 184 -25.43 10.33 20.42
CA GLY A 184 -26.34 9.19 20.29
C GLY A 184 -25.65 7.93 19.78
N ARG A 185 -26.40 6.83 19.75
CA ARG A 185 -25.94 5.53 19.27
C ARG A 185 -25.74 5.56 17.75
N GLY A 186 -24.59 5.09 17.27
CA GLY A 186 -24.28 5.08 15.84
C GLY A 186 -22.94 4.44 15.50
N ALA A 187 -22.48 4.68 14.28
CA ALA A 187 -21.21 4.18 13.78
C ALA A 187 -20.38 5.30 13.11
N PRO A 188 -19.04 5.27 13.26
CA PRO A 188 -18.17 6.21 12.58
C PRO A 188 -18.09 5.90 11.08
N ARG A 189 -17.77 6.92 10.28
CA ARG A 189 -17.49 6.77 8.84
C ARG A 189 -16.00 6.51 8.58
N ARG A 190 -15.72 5.87 7.45
CA ARG A 190 -14.38 5.42 7.06
C ARG A 190 -13.32 6.53 7.12
N GLU A 191 -13.63 7.72 6.62
CA GLU A 191 -12.71 8.86 6.54
C GLU A 191 -12.21 9.32 7.92
N VAL A 192 -13.12 9.43 8.90
CA VAL A 192 -12.76 9.85 10.27
C VAL A 192 -12.01 8.74 11.00
N THR A 193 -12.35 7.48 10.73
CA THR A 193 -11.66 6.35 11.34
C THR A 193 -10.23 6.21 10.85
N CYS A 194 -9.97 6.38 9.54
CA CYS A 194 -8.61 6.41 9.02
C CYS A 194 -7.77 7.53 9.65
N SER A 195 -8.35 8.73 9.78
CA SER A 195 -7.68 9.87 10.41
C SER A 195 -7.37 9.61 11.89
N ALA A 196 -8.32 9.04 12.63
CA ALA A 196 -8.15 8.71 14.04
C ALA A 196 -7.10 7.61 14.27
N MET A 197 -7.12 6.54 13.45
CA MET A 197 -6.12 5.47 13.50
C MET A 197 -4.71 6.00 13.23
N ALA A 198 -4.55 6.83 12.19
CA ALA A 198 -3.26 7.44 11.86
C ALA A 198 -2.73 8.30 13.03
N LEU A 199 -3.57 9.18 13.59
CA LEU A 199 -3.19 10.05 14.70
C LEU A 199 -2.89 9.26 15.98
N HIS A 200 -3.67 8.22 16.26
CA HIS A 200 -3.49 7.39 17.46
C HIS A 200 -2.19 6.58 17.39
N SER A 201 -1.87 5.98 16.24
CA SER A 201 -0.71 5.10 16.10
C SER A 201 0.60 5.83 15.77
N LEU A 202 0.56 6.90 14.96
CA LEU A 202 1.76 7.60 14.48
C LEU A 202 1.97 8.98 15.10
N GLY A 203 0.94 9.54 15.75
CA GLY A 203 0.94 10.91 16.27
C GLY A 203 0.54 11.95 15.23
N ASP A 204 0.86 13.22 15.50
CA ASP A 204 0.51 14.37 14.66
C ASP A 204 1.50 14.64 13.51
N ARG A 205 2.45 13.73 13.26
CA ARG A 205 3.45 13.86 12.18
C ARG A 205 3.61 12.55 11.44
N VAL A 206 3.17 12.54 10.19
CA VAL A 206 3.29 11.42 9.24
C VAL A 206 4.13 11.90 8.05
N ASP A 207 5.21 11.20 7.75
CA ASP A 207 6.11 11.60 6.67
C ASP A 207 5.50 11.27 5.30
N LEU A 208 4.84 10.10 5.18
CA LEU A 208 4.22 9.65 3.94
C LEU A 208 2.87 8.96 4.18
N ARG A 209 1.84 9.38 3.45
CA ARG A 209 0.61 8.61 3.27
C ARG A 209 0.68 7.84 1.95
N VAL A 210 0.40 6.54 2.00
CA VAL A 210 0.25 5.65 0.83
C VAL A 210 -1.20 5.15 0.72
N GLY A 211 -1.74 5.13 -0.50
CA GLY A 211 -3.08 4.59 -0.77
C GLY A 211 -3.33 4.28 -2.24
N GLY A 212 -4.50 3.71 -2.51
CA GLY A 212 -5.02 3.58 -3.85
C GLY A 212 -5.71 4.87 -4.32
N PRO A 213 -6.18 4.91 -5.57
CA PRO A 213 -6.79 6.11 -6.14
C PRO A 213 -8.18 6.34 -5.53
N GLY A 214 -8.37 7.50 -4.91
CA GLY A 214 -9.61 7.86 -4.21
C GLY A 214 -9.62 9.34 -3.78
N PRO A 215 -9.99 10.27 -4.68
CA PRO A 215 -9.81 11.71 -4.47
C PRO A 215 -10.58 12.28 -3.28
N HIS A 216 -11.79 11.79 -3.02
CA HIS A 216 -12.59 12.29 -1.91
C HIS A 216 -12.07 11.81 -0.56
N HIS A 217 -11.70 10.53 -0.47
CA HIS A 217 -11.26 9.92 0.77
C HIS A 217 -9.97 10.58 1.31
N ARG A 218 -8.99 10.83 0.44
CA ARG A 218 -7.75 11.49 0.82
C ARG A 218 -7.92 12.94 1.26
N GLU A 219 -8.80 13.69 0.59
CA GLU A 219 -9.07 15.08 0.91
C GLU A 219 -9.73 15.18 2.28
N ALA A 220 -10.69 14.30 2.54
CA ALA A 220 -11.32 14.15 3.84
C ALA A 220 -10.30 13.82 4.93
N GLU A 221 -9.43 12.83 4.73
CA GLU A 221 -8.40 12.47 5.71
C GLU A 221 -7.46 13.65 6.03
N ARG A 222 -7.01 14.39 5.01
CA ARG A 222 -6.18 15.59 5.19
C ARG A 222 -6.92 16.65 6.00
N ALA A 223 -8.14 16.98 5.60
CA ALA A 223 -8.91 18.04 6.24
C ALA A 223 -9.24 17.72 7.69
N LEU A 224 -9.65 16.49 7.99
CA LEU A 224 -9.99 16.07 9.35
C LEU A 224 -8.78 16.09 10.28
N SER A 225 -7.66 15.52 9.83
CA SER A 225 -6.43 15.49 10.63
C SER A 225 -5.82 16.89 10.82
N ALA A 226 -5.80 17.73 9.78
CA ALA A 226 -5.27 19.08 9.86
C ALA A 226 -6.15 20.03 10.66
N ALA A 227 -7.47 19.97 10.51
CA ALA A 227 -8.40 20.78 11.31
C ALA A 227 -8.32 20.43 12.80
N ALA A 228 -8.20 19.15 13.13
CA ALA A 228 -8.12 18.67 14.51
C ALA A 228 -6.79 18.99 15.20
N THR A 229 -5.68 19.08 14.47
CA THR A 229 -4.34 19.34 15.02
C THR A 229 -3.90 20.80 14.86
N GLY A 230 -4.44 21.51 13.86
CA GLY A 230 -4.14 22.91 13.55
C GLY A 230 -2.93 23.08 12.63
N HIS A 231 -2.38 21.99 12.09
CA HIS A 231 -1.27 21.99 11.14
C HIS A 231 -1.36 20.77 10.21
N GLU A 232 -0.61 20.76 9.11
CA GLU A 232 -0.56 19.60 8.20
C GLU A 232 0.10 18.40 8.89
N VAL A 233 -0.66 17.33 9.07
CA VAL A 233 -0.21 16.08 9.73
C VAL A 233 0.63 15.24 8.79
N VAL A 234 0.25 15.18 7.51
CA VAL A 234 0.92 14.38 6.48
C VAL A 234 1.75 15.29 5.59
N ARG A 235 3.05 15.01 5.48
CA ARG A 235 3.97 15.82 4.67
C ARG A 235 3.88 15.49 3.18
N HIS A 236 3.91 14.20 2.84
CA HIS A 236 3.87 13.71 1.46
C HIS A 236 2.74 12.72 1.23
N TRP A 237 2.15 12.79 0.04
CA TRP A 237 1.05 11.93 -0.35
C TRP A 237 1.43 11.18 -1.63
N ALA A 238 1.37 9.85 -1.61
CA ALA A 238 1.67 9.03 -2.77
C ALA A 238 0.57 8.00 -3.03
N GLU A 239 0.26 7.79 -4.31
CA GLU A 239 -0.80 6.89 -4.75
C GLU A 239 -0.29 5.85 -5.75
N GLY A 240 -0.66 4.60 -5.51
CA GLY A 240 -0.56 3.53 -6.49
C GLY A 240 -1.73 3.59 -7.46
N GLU A 241 -1.47 3.37 -8.75
CA GLU A 241 -2.53 3.29 -9.75
C GLU A 241 -3.25 1.94 -9.74
N ARG A 242 -4.50 1.95 -10.23
CA ARG A 242 -5.36 0.76 -10.25
C ARG A 242 -4.75 -0.37 -11.07
N LEU A 243 -4.87 -1.58 -10.54
CA LEU A 243 -4.80 -2.78 -11.36
C LEU A 243 -6.18 -3.02 -11.96
N LEU A 244 -6.24 -3.29 -13.26
CA LEU A 244 -7.48 -3.55 -14.00
C LEU A 244 -7.86 -5.05 -14.01
N THR A 245 -7.08 -5.88 -13.33
CA THR A 245 -7.25 -7.32 -13.24
C THR A 245 -7.75 -7.69 -11.85
N ASP A 246 -8.94 -8.28 -11.80
CA ASP A 246 -9.60 -8.75 -10.57
C ASP A 246 -9.41 -10.26 -10.41
N LEU A 247 -8.24 -10.65 -9.92
CA LEU A 247 -7.90 -12.05 -9.66
C LEU A 247 -7.39 -12.18 -8.21
N PRO A 248 -7.78 -13.23 -7.46
CA PRO A 248 -7.19 -13.51 -6.15
C PRO A 248 -5.84 -14.21 -6.33
N LEU A 249 -4.93 -14.03 -5.36
CA LEU A 249 -3.62 -14.67 -5.40
C LEU A 249 -3.70 -16.19 -5.34
N THR A 250 -4.66 -16.71 -4.57
CA THR A 250 -4.90 -18.15 -4.38
C THR A 250 -5.11 -18.90 -5.70
N ASP A 251 -5.78 -18.31 -6.67
CA ASP A 251 -6.07 -18.95 -7.97
C ASP A 251 -4.79 -19.10 -8.81
N ILE A 252 -3.87 -18.14 -8.69
CA ILE A 252 -2.57 -18.18 -9.37
C ILE A 252 -1.68 -19.25 -8.76
N VAL A 253 -1.65 -19.32 -7.42
CA VAL A 253 -0.87 -20.32 -6.69
C VAL A 253 -1.42 -21.73 -6.93
N ALA A 254 -2.74 -21.89 -6.97
CA ALA A 254 -3.39 -23.13 -7.37
C ALA A 254 -3.04 -23.56 -8.81
N GLY A 255 -2.65 -22.59 -9.64
CA GLY A 255 -2.11 -22.80 -10.97
C GLY A 255 -0.66 -23.27 -11.07
N GLY A 256 0.04 -23.41 -9.94
CA GLY A 256 1.43 -23.83 -9.88
C GLY A 256 2.46 -22.72 -10.15
N LEU A 257 2.02 -21.46 -10.24
CA LEU A 257 2.91 -20.31 -10.34
C LEU A 257 3.40 -19.89 -8.95
N ASP A 258 4.65 -19.43 -8.89
CA ASP A 258 5.22 -18.89 -7.66
C ASP A 258 4.53 -17.56 -7.28
N PRO A 259 4.08 -17.34 -6.03
CA PRO A 259 3.59 -16.03 -5.59
C PRO A 259 4.54 -14.88 -5.92
N LEU A 260 5.85 -15.09 -5.83
CA LEU A 260 6.85 -14.06 -6.12
C LEU A 260 7.00 -13.78 -7.62
N ALA A 261 6.49 -14.65 -8.49
CA ALA A 261 6.33 -14.32 -9.91
C ALA A 261 5.25 -13.25 -10.11
N VAL A 262 4.18 -13.28 -9.31
CA VAL A 262 3.15 -12.24 -9.30
C VAL A 262 3.74 -10.92 -8.82
N ARG A 263 4.55 -10.97 -7.75
CA ARG A 263 5.30 -9.80 -7.27
C ARG A 263 6.14 -9.22 -8.39
N LEU A 264 6.98 -10.02 -9.05
CA LEU A 264 7.82 -9.56 -10.17
C LEU A 264 6.97 -8.93 -11.31
N ALA A 265 5.89 -9.59 -11.72
CA ALA A 265 5.01 -9.09 -12.78
C ALA A 265 4.36 -7.72 -12.43
N LEU A 266 4.00 -7.52 -11.16
CA LEU A 266 3.49 -6.23 -10.67
C LEU A 266 4.58 -5.15 -10.63
N LEU A 267 5.82 -5.52 -10.28
CA LEU A 267 6.98 -4.64 -10.21
C LEU A 267 7.50 -4.18 -11.57
N GLU A 268 7.32 -5.00 -12.61
CA GLU A 268 7.67 -4.64 -13.99
C GLU A 268 6.82 -3.51 -14.59
N ARG A 269 5.77 -3.07 -13.87
CA ARG A 269 4.94 -1.92 -14.23
C ARG A 269 5.12 -0.83 -13.18
N HIS A 270 5.40 0.38 -13.65
CA HIS A 270 5.52 1.53 -12.75
C HIS A 270 4.26 1.68 -11.90
N TYR A 271 4.43 1.96 -10.60
CA TYR A 271 3.31 1.98 -9.64
C TYR A 271 2.26 3.04 -10.01
N ARG A 272 2.66 4.12 -10.67
CA ARG A 272 1.81 5.22 -11.17
C ARG A 272 1.14 4.95 -12.52
N ALA A 273 1.34 3.77 -13.12
CA ALA A 273 0.72 3.42 -14.39
C ALA A 273 -0.42 2.42 -14.17
N PRO A 274 -1.58 2.59 -14.86
CA PRO A 274 -2.59 1.56 -14.88
C PRO A 274 -1.99 0.29 -15.48
N ALA A 275 -2.26 -0.85 -14.85
CA ALA A 275 -1.72 -2.13 -15.28
C ALA A 275 -2.83 -3.15 -15.48
N ARG A 276 -2.66 -4.01 -16.47
CA ARG A 276 -3.45 -5.24 -16.65
C ARG A 276 -2.48 -6.41 -16.66
N LEU A 277 -2.73 -7.39 -15.80
CA LEU A 277 -1.99 -8.64 -15.82
C LEU A 277 -2.66 -9.61 -16.80
N THR A 278 -1.82 -10.32 -17.55
CA THR A 278 -2.22 -11.41 -18.44
C THR A 278 -1.52 -12.69 -17.99
N TRP A 279 -2.08 -13.85 -18.34
CA TRP A 279 -1.43 -15.14 -18.05
C TRP A 279 -0.04 -15.22 -18.69
N ASP A 280 0.15 -14.65 -19.88
CA ASP A 280 1.46 -14.58 -20.53
C ASP A 280 2.47 -13.75 -19.74
N ALA A 281 2.05 -12.60 -19.18
CA ALA A 281 2.91 -11.78 -18.34
C ALA A 281 3.31 -12.52 -17.05
N LEU A 282 2.37 -13.21 -16.41
CA LEU A 282 2.64 -14.02 -15.23
C LEU A 282 3.60 -15.17 -15.52
N ARG A 283 3.40 -15.90 -16.63
CA ARG A 283 4.31 -16.97 -17.07
C ARG A 283 5.70 -16.46 -17.41
N ALA A 284 5.81 -15.30 -18.07
CA ALA A 284 7.08 -14.68 -18.38
C ALA A 284 7.85 -14.23 -17.12
N ALA A 285 7.13 -13.69 -16.13
CA ALA A 285 7.70 -13.33 -14.84
C ALA A 285 8.16 -14.58 -14.07
N ASP A 286 7.36 -15.65 -14.01
CA ASP A 286 7.75 -16.92 -13.36
C ASP A 286 9.00 -17.54 -14.02
N ALA A 287 9.05 -17.57 -15.35
CA ALA A 287 10.22 -18.03 -16.08
C ALA A 287 11.47 -17.19 -15.78
N THR A 288 11.32 -15.87 -15.62
CA THR A 288 12.42 -14.97 -15.27
C THR A 288 12.88 -15.18 -13.84
N LEU A 289 11.96 -15.29 -12.88
CA LEU A 289 12.26 -15.56 -11.49
C LEU A 289 13.03 -16.87 -11.32
N ARG A 290 12.53 -17.96 -11.93
CA ARG A 290 13.22 -19.27 -11.90
C ARG A 290 14.60 -19.22 -12.53
N ARG A 291 14.74 -18.49 -13.64
CA ARG A 291 16.04 -18.30 -14.31
C ARG A 291 17.02 -17.56 -13.39
N TRP A 292 16.59 -16.47 -12.77
CA TRP A 292 17.42 -15.69 -11.85
C TRP A 292 17.83 -16.48 -10.62
N ARG A 293 16.90 -17.20 -9.97
CA ARG A 293 17.23 -18.08 -8.84
C ARG A 293 18.27 -19.15 -9.20
N ARG A 294 18.11 -19.80 -10.36
CA ARG A 294 19.10 -20.77 -10.85
C ARG A 294 20.47 -20.12 -11.08
N ARG A 295 20.52 -18.95 -11.72
CA ARG A 295 21.77 -18.21 -11.93
C ARG A 295 22.45 -17.81 -10.63
N VAL A 296 21.67 -17.33 -9.66
CA VAL A 296 22.19 -16.98 -8.33
C VAL A 296 22.74 -18.21 -7.61
N ALA A 297 22.07 -19.36 -7.72
CA ALA A 297 22.58 -20.63 -7.19
C ALA A 297 23.89 -21.07 -7.88
N GLU A 298 23.99 -20.97 -9.21
CA GLU A 298 25.22 -21.26 -9.97
C GLU A 298 26.37 -20.33 -9.54
N TRP A 299 26.10 -19.02 -9.41
CA TRP A 299 27.13 -18.04 -9.04
C TRP A 299 27.57 -18.15 -7.59
N ALA A 300 26.73 -18.69 -6.70
CA ALA A 300 27.06 -18.93 -5.30
C ALA A 300 28.21 -19.95 -5.12
N GLU A 301 28.47 -20.80 -6.12
CA GLU A 301 29.59 -21.75 -6.12
C GLU A 301 30.94 -21.09 -6.49
N SER A 302 30.91 -19.83 -6.94
CA SER A 302 32.11 -19.07 -7.29
C SER A 302 32.66 -18.30 -6.09
N PRO A 303 33.98 -17.98 -6.05
CA PRO A 303 34.53 -17.13 -5.00
C PRO A 303 33.82 -15.77 -4.95
N SER A 304 33.35 -15.37 -3.77
CA SER A 304 32.71 -14.06 -3.56
C SER A 304 33.65 -12.92 -3.99
N ARG A 305 33.06 -11.90 -4.60
CA ARG A 305 33.72 -10.68 -5.07
C ARG A 305 32.85 -9.48 -4.70
N PRO A 306 33.43 -8.29 -4.50
CA PRO A 306 32.65 -7.09 -4.21
C PRO A 306 31.53 -6.86 -5.23
N ILE A 307 30.43 -6.28 -4.75
CA ILE A 307 29.32 -5.79 -5.58
C ILE A 307 29.87 -4.95 -6.74
N ASP A 308 29.31 -5.12 -7.93
CA ASP A 308 29.65 -4.27 -9.07
C ASP A 308 29.07 -2.86 -8.83
N ALA A 309 29.94 -1.91 -8.50
CA ALA A 309 29.53 -0.57 -8.13
C ALA A 309 28.84 0.19 -9.29
N GLY A 310 29.14 -0.15 -10.55
CA GLY A 310 28.55 0.49 -11.72
C GLY A 310 27.10 0.09 -11.90
N TYR A 311 26.81 -1.20 -11.86
CA TYR A 311 25.44 -1.72 -11.94
C TYR A 311 24.65 -1.40 -10.67
N ALA A 312 25.20 -1.62 -9.48
CA ALA A 312 24.52 -1.32 -8.23
C ALA A 312 24.17 0.16 -8.11
N GLY A 313 25.09 1.07 -8.45
CA GLY A 313 24.80 2.52 -8.41
C GLY A 313 23.66 2.92 -9.35
N ARG A 314 23.66 2.43 -10.59
CA ARG A 314 22.57 2.72 -11.57
C ARG A 314 21.22 2.14 -11.14
N ILE A 315 21.22 0.96 -10.54
CA ILE A 315 20.01 0.32 -10.01
C ILE A 315 19.51 1.08 -8.77
N ASP A 316 20.43 1.49 -7.91
CA ASP A 316 20.12 2.26 -6.71
C ASP A 316 19.49 3.60 -7.06
N ASP A 317 20.03 4.29 -8.06
CA ASP A 317 19.50 5.54 -8.59
C ASP A 317 18.10 5.34 -9.19
N ALA A 318 17.85 4.23 -9.88
CA ALA A 318 16.52 3.89 -10.40
C ALA A 318 15.50 3.68 -9.28
N PHE A 319 15.86 2.99 -8.20
CA PHE A 319 14.98 2.86 -7.04
C PHE A 319 14.77 4.19 -6.30
N ASP A 320 15.80 5.02 -6.23
CA ASP A 320 15.74 6.30 -5.54
C ASP A 320 14.94 7.37 -6.29
N ASP A 321 14.85 7.28 -7.61
CA ASP A 321 14.10 8.20 -8.48
C ASP A 321 12.72 7.63 -8.81
N ASP A 322 11.74 7.94 -7.96
CA ASP A 322 10.34 7.54 -8.13
C ASP A 322 10.10 6.03 -8.22
N LEU A 323 10.96 5.21 -7.61
CA LEU A 323 10.87 3.73 -7.65
C LEU A 323 10.74 3.20 -9.08
N ASP A 324 11.66 3.57 -9.99
CA ASP A 324 11.72 3.03 -11.35
C ASP A 324 12.24 1.58 -11.35
N VAL A 325 11.42 0.68 -10.82
CA VAL A 325 11.66 -0.76 -10.80
C VAL A 325 11.75 -1.36 -12.21
N PRO A 326 10.97 -0.91 -13.22
CA PRO A 326 11.16 -1.36 -14.59
C PRO A 326 12.59 -1.13 -15.11
N LEU A 327 13.17 0.05 -14.84
CA LEU A 327 14.56 0.33 -15.17
C LEU A 327 15.52 -0.57 -14.38
N ALA A 328 15.32 -0.72 -13.06
CA ALA A 328 16.13 -1.60 -12.22
C ALA A 328 16.13 -3.05 -12.72
N SER A 329 14.96 -3.60 -13.07
CA SER A 329 14.80 -4.96 -13.60
C SER A 329 15.52 -5.15 -14.95
N ARG A 330 15.48 -4.13 -15.82
CA ARG A 330 16.23 -4.14 -17.08
C ARG A 330 17.75 -4.18 -16.83
N LEU A 331 18.24 -3.35 -15.91
CA LEU A 331 19.66 -3.30 -15.53
C LEU A 331 20.14 -4.61 -14.91
N LEU A 332 19.32 -5.26 -14.09
CA LEU A 332 19.60 -6.62 -13.60
C LEU A 332 19.69 -7.63 -14.73
N GLY A 333 18.80 -7.55 -15.73
CA GLY A 333 18.87 -8.39 -16.92
C GLY A 333 20.13 -8.12 -17.77
N GLU A 334 20.62 -6.89 -17.82
CA GLU A 334 21.91 -6.56 -18.45
C GLU A 334 23.07 -7.21 -17.69
N LEU A 335 23.11 -7.06 -16.35
CA LEU A 335 24.11 -7.68 -15.49
C LEU A 335 24.10 -9.21 -15.57
N GLU A 336 22.92 -9.82 -15.68
CA GLU A 336 22.76 -11.28 -15.85
C GLU A 336 23.58 -11.80 -17.05
N ARG A 337 23.60 -11.04 -18.14
CA ARG A 337 24.19 -11.41 -19.43
C ARG A 337 25.61 -10.88 -19.63
N ASP A 338 26.10 -10.06 -18.71
CA ASP A 338 27.44 -9.47 -18.81
C ASP A 338 28.49 -10.46 -18.29
N ASP A 339 29.14 -11.17 -19.20
CA ASP A 339 30.21 -12.11 -18.88
C ASP A 339 31.53 -11.44 -18.53
N SER A 340 31.65 -10.11 -18.70
CA SER A 340 32.82 -9.36 -18.22
C SER A 340 32.82 -9.21 -16.71
N VAL A 341 31.65 -9.32 -16.05
CA VAL A 341 31.52 -9.27 -14.60
C VAL A 341 31.69 -10.67 -14.01
N ALA A 342 32.60 -10.79 -13.03
CA ALA A 342 32.86 -12.04 -12.34
C ALA A 342 31.58 -12.60 -11.68
N ALA A 343 31.37 -13.92 -11.75
CA ALA A 343 30.18 -14.58 -11.19
C ALA A 343 29.93 -14.23 -9.71
N GLY A 344 30.97 -14.22 -8.88
CA GLY A 344 30.84 -13.81 -7.47
C GLY A 344 30.40 -12.36 -7.28
N SER A 345 30.73 -11.45 -8.21
CA SER A 345 30.28 -10.05 -8.16
C SER A 345 28.83 -9.91 -8.62
N ARG A 346 28.42 -10.67 -9.65
CA ARG A 346 27.01 -10.80 -10.05
C ARG A 346 26.15 -11.33 -8.92
N PHE A 347 26.61 -12.37 -8.22
CA PHE A 347 25.94 -12.92 -7.04
C PHE A 347 25.69 -11.87 -5.96
N GLU A 348 26.73 -11.20 -5.46
CA GLU A 348 26.58 -10.18 -4.40
C GLU A 348 25.68 -9.01 -4.86
N THR A 349 25.78 -8.62 -6.12
CA THR A 349 24.95 -7.52 -6.67
C THR A 349 23.48 -7.93 -6.78
N PHE A 350 23.18 -9.16 -7.21
CA PHE A 350 21.81 -9.67 -7.26
C PHE A 350 21.18 -9.73 -5.87
N LEU A 351 21.91 -10.21 -4.85
CA LEU A 351 21.42 -10.23 -3.47
C LEU A 351 21.26 -8.83 -2.89
N HIS A 352 22.18 -7.92 -3.21
CA HIS A 352 22.07 -6.52 -2.82
C HIS A 352 20.76 -5.89 -3.31
N VAL A 353 20.42 -6.13 -4.58
CA VAL A 353 19.19 -5.62 -5.19
C VAL A 353 17.95 -6.36 -4.68
N ASP A 354 18.07 -7.66 -4.38
CA ASP A 354 16.96 -8.47 -3.86
C ASP A 354 16.46 -8.01 -2.48
N HIS A 355 17.28 -7.31 -1.70
CA HIS A 355 16.79 -6.66 -0.47
C HIS A 355 15.64 -5.67 -0.74
N VAL A 356 15.65 -5.01 -1.90
CA VAL A 356 14.58 -4.11 -2.35
C VAL A 356 13.51 -4.87 -3.13
N LEU A 357 13.90 -5.74 -4.06
CA LEU A 357 12.92 -6.44 -4.89
C LEU A 357 12.13 -7.50 -4.12
N GLY A 358 12.68 -8.14 -3.09
CA GLY A 358 11.99 -9.12 -2.26
C GLY A 358 11.55 -10.38 -3.01
N LEU A 359 12.35 -10.87 -3.96
CA LEU A 359 12.06 -12.02 -4.80
C LEU A 359 12.63 -13.34 -4.27
N ASP A 360 13.37 -13.30 -3.16
CA ASP A 360 14.03 -14.45 -2.56
C ASP A 360 14.88 -15.19 -3.59
N LEU A 361 15.82 -14.47 -4.19
CA LEU A 361 16.67 -14.98 -5.27
C LEU A 361 17.66 -16.05 -4.76
N SER A 362 17.91 -16.09 -3.46
CA SER A 362 18.74 -17.10 -2.79
C SER A 362 18.06 -18.45 -2.55
N ALA A 363 16.75 -18.58 -2.82
CA ALA A 363 15.96 -19.75 -2.41
C ALA A 363 16.49 -21.12 -2.89
N GLU A 364 17.19 -21.15 -4.02
CA GLU A 364 17.68 -22.38 -4.67
C GLU A 364 19.14 -22.71 -4.33
N ILE A 365 19.84 -21.88 -3.56
CA ILE A 365 21.24 -22.14 -3.18
C ILE A 365 21.31 -23.43 -2.36
N GLY A 366 22.14 -24.37 -2.81
CA GLY A 366 22.35 -25.65 -2.14
C GLY A 366 21.21 -26.66 -2.29
N ARG A 367 20.21 -26.39 -3.13
CA ARG A 367 19.15 -27.36 -3.46
C ARG A 367 19.52 -28.17 -4.70
N ALA A 368 19.11 -29.45 -4.73
CA ALA A 368 19.20 -30.23 -5.96
C ALA A 368 18.26 -29.63 -7.01
N PRO A 369 18.65 -29.57 -8.29
CA PRO A 369 17.80 -29.01 -9.34
C PRO A 369 16.49 -29.80 -9.39
N VAL A 370 15.39 -29.14 -9.04
CA VAL A 370 14.05 -29.72 -9.18
C VAL A 370 13.73 -29.77 -10.67
N GLY A 371 13.33 -30.95 -11.16
CA GLY A 371 12.90 -31.12 -12.55
C GLY A 371 11.73 -30.19 -12.91
N PRO A 372 11.45 -29.99 -14.21
CA PRO A 372 10.35 -29.13 -14.64
C PRO A 372 9.05 -29.63 -14.00
N VAL A 373 8.38 -28.75 -13.26
CA VAL A 373 7.03 -28.99 -12.76
C VAL A 373 6.10 -28.87 -13.98
N GLU A 374 5.44 -29.96 -14.37
CA GLU A 374 4.43 -29.89 -15.42
C GLU A 374 3.32 -28.93 -14.95
N PRO A 375 2.93 -27.96 -15.78
CA PRO A 375 1.80 -27.11 -15.44
C PRO A 375 0.56 -28.00 -15.30
N ALA A 376 -0.19 -27.81 -14.20
CA ALA A 376 -1.55 -28.31 -14.11
C ALA A 376 -2.37 -27.77 -15.31
N GLU A 377 -3.57 -28.33 -15.54
CA GLU A 377 -4.49 -27.95 -16.63
C GLU A 377 -4.43 -26.45 -17.01
N PRO A 378 -4.58 -26.09 -18.30
CA PRO A 378 -4.37 -24.72 -18.76
C PRO A 378 -5.13 -23.73 -17.89
N LEU A 379 -4.40 -22.86 -17.19
CA LEU A 379 -4.90 -21.84 -16.27
C LEU A 379 -6.10 -21.05 -16.83
N GLU A 380 -6.03 -20.77 -18.13
CA GLU A 380 -7.03 -20.09 -18.95
C GLU A 380 -8.39 -20.79 -19.00
N ARG A 381 -8.45 -22.11 -18.82
CA ARG A 381 -9.70 -22.89 -18.78
C ARG A 381 -10.38 -22.83 -17.42
N ARG A 382 -9.61 -22.61 -16.35
CA ARG A 382 -10.12 -22.61 -14.97
C ARG A 382 -10.48 -21.19 -14.49
N PHE A 383 -9.76 -20.17 -14.97
CA PHE A 383 -9.95 -18.78 -14.56
C PHE A 383 -9.73 -17.80 -15.74
N PRO A 384 -10.81 -17.30 -16.39
CA PRO A 384 -10.70 -16.33 -17.48
C PRO A 384 -10.30 -14.93 -16.97
N LEU A 385 -9.39 -14.26 -17.71
CA LEU A 385 -8.84 -12.91 -17.44
C LEU A 385 -9.36 -11.83 -18.40
#